data_AF-A0A978TPT0-F1
#
_entry.id   AF-A0A978TPT0-F1
#
_cell.length_a   1.000
_cell.length_b   1.000
_cell.length_c   1.000
_cell.angle_alpha   90.00
_cell.angle_beta   90.00
_cell.angle_gamma   90.00
#
_symmetry.space_group_name_H-M   'P 1'
#
loop_
_entity.id
_entity.type
_entity.pdbx_description
1 polymer ?
#
loop_
_entity_poly.entity_id
_entity_poly.type
_entity_poly.pdbx_seq_one_letter_code
_entity_poly.pdbx_strand_id
1 'polypeptide(L)'
;MTPEEIETVLKAAFDRCRDRGCPLDERQQQILLAAIRADNTPPADDPNPLDELTPEELRSFLEFVKDQERQNRSWKVTLLEDWLQGRDSGAVQFVRDRYGTAWLNRVQPFHLEAYEDMLEEGILGIEVGDHLEVSNRLWEWVQNDEPSSQEWIACTVIGIYEAEADDTKYTNCLIRFENGTEYEIQGIYQWNRYNWRRMR
;
A
#
# COMPACT_ATOMS: atom_id res chain seq x y z
N MET A 1 2.52 4.80 24.95
CA MET A 1 1.41 4.06 25.58
C MET A 1 1.57 2.60 25.23
N THR A 2 1.66 1.72 26.21
CA THR A 2 1.69 0.27 25.98
C THR A 2 0.28 -0.25 25.66
N PRO A 3 0.13 -1.40 24.97
CA PRO A 3 -1.17 -2.01 24.75
C PRO A 3 -1.99 -2.22 26.04
N GLU A 4 -1.31 -2.48 27.15
CA GLU A 4 -1.91 -2.64 28.48
C GLU A 4 -2.48 -1.32 29.04
N GLU A 5 -1.80 -0.19 28.80
CA GLU A 5 -2.29 1.14 29.15
C GLU A 5 -3.51 1.52 28.31
N ILE A 6 -3.50 1.21 27.01
CA ILE A 6 -4.62 1.46 26.09
C ILE A 6 -5.83 0.60 26.47
N GLU A 7 -5.63 -0.67 26.80
CA GLU A 7 -6.70 -1.57 27.27
C GLU A 7 -7.36 -1.04 28.55
N THR A 8 -6.56 -0.52 29.49
CA THR A 8 -7.04 0.05 30.75
C THR A 8 -7.88 1.31 30.52
N VAL A 9 -7.41 2.21 29.64
CA VAL A 9 -8.15 3.43 29.25
C VAL A 9 -9.44 3.09 28.51
N LEU A 10 -9.41 2.07 27.64
CA LEU A 10 -10.58 1.64 26.88
C LEU A 10 -11.67 1.04 27.78
N LYS A 11 -11.30 0.21 28.76
CA LYS A 11 -12.26 -0.32 29.75
C LYS A 11 -12.91 0.81 30.56
N ALA A 12 -12.12 1.80 30.98
CA ALA A 12 -12.66 2.98 31.65
C ALA A 12 -13.60 3.81 30.76
N ALA A 13 -13.39 3.81 29.43
CA ALA A 13 -14.29 4.46 28.48
C ALA A 13 -15.62 3.68 28.33
N PHE A 14 -15.60 2.34 28.36
CA PHE A 14 -16.81 1.52 28.33
C PHE A 14 -17.71 1.79 29.53
N ASP A 15 -17.12 1.92 30.72
CA ASP A 15 -17.87 2.25 31.94
C ASP A 15 -18.50 3.65 31.85
N ARG A 16 -17.76 4.65 31.33
CA ARG A 16 -18.33 5.99 31.09
C ARG A 16 -19.46 5.99 30.05
N CYS A 17 -19.36 5.17 29.00
CA CYS A 17 -20.41 5.00 27.99
C CYS A 17 -21.69 4.40 28.60
N ARG A 18 -21.52 3.44 29.53
CA ARG A 18 -22.61 2.85 30.30
C ARG A 18 -23.29 3.89 31.20
N ASP A 19 -22.51 4.70 31.92
CA ASP A 19 -23.02 5.76 32.78
C ASP A 19 -23.76 6.86 32.02
N ARG A 20 -23.42 7.07 30.74
CA ARG A 20 -24.09 8.02 29.84
C ARG A 20 -25.27 7.45 29.07
N GLY A 21 -25.68 6.21 29.35
CA GLY A 21 -26.85 5.58 28.73
C GLY A 21 -26.64 5.11 27.29
N CYS A 22 -25.38 5.00 26.83
CA CYS A 22 -25.02 4.42 25.54
C CYS A 22 -24.09 3.21 25.74
N PRO A 23 -24.57 2.12 26.38
CA PRO A 23 -23.73 0.96 26.64
C PRO A 23 -23.35 0.26 25.34
N LEU A 24 -22.06 -0.02 25.17
CA LEU A 24 -21.58 -0.97 24.16
C LEU A 24 -21.95 -2.38 24.60
N ASP A 25 -22.46 -3.21 23.69
CA ASP A 25 -22.75 -4.60 24.00
C ASP A 25 -21.45 -5.42 24.20
N GLU A 26 -21.56 -6.61 24.81
CA GLU A 26 -20.38 -7.45 25.11
C GLU A 26 -19.59 -7.83 23.85
N ARG A 27 -20.27 -7.99 22.71
CA ARG A 27 -19.64 -8.33 21.43
C ARG A 27 -18.83 -7.16 20.89
N GLN A 28 -19.34 -5.94 20.96
CA GLN A 28 -18.66 -4.71 20.58
C GLN A 28 -17.44 -4.45 21.48
N GLN A 29 -17.57 -4.68 22.79
CA GLN A 29 -16.46 -4.58 23.73
C GLN A 29 -15.36 -5.60 23.41
N GLN A 30 -15.71 -6.85 23.10
CA GLN A 30 -14.77 -7.88 22.70
C GLN A 30 -14.05 -7.56 21.39
N ILE A 31 -14.75 -7.00 20.40
CA ILE A 31 -14.15 -6.58 19.11
C ILE A 31 -13.09 -5.48 19.35
N LEU A 32 -13.41 -4.48 20.17
CA LEU A 32 -12.50 -3.38 20.45
C LEU A 32 -11.27 -3.83 21.26
N LEU A 33 -11.44 -4.74 22.21
CA LEU A 33 -10.33 -5.33 22.96
C LEU A 33 -9.45 -6.22 22.07
N ALA A 34 -10.05 -6.99 21.16
CA ALA A 34 -9.32 -7.82 20.21
C ALA A 34 -8.50 -6.97 19.23
N ALA A 35 -9.00 -5.80 18.81
CA ALA A 35 -8.28 -4.89 17.92
C ALA A 35 -7.03 -4.26 18.57
N ILE A 36 -7.01 -4.07 19.89
CA ILE A 36 -5.83 -3.56 20.63
C ILE A 36 -4.79 -4.66 20.80
N ARG A 37 -5.23 -5.90 20.99
CA ARG A 37 -4.36 -7.07 21.22
C ARG A 37 -3.85 -7.71 19.94
N ALA A 38 -4.46 -7.40 18.80
CA ALA A 38 -3.91 -7.76 17.51
C ALA A 38 -2.57 -7.03 17.38
N ASP A 39 -1.48 -7.78 17.39
CA ASP A 39 -0.18 -7.28 16.95
C ASP A 39 -0.38 -6.80 15.52
N ASN A 40 -0.47 -5.48 15.35
CA ASN A 40 -0.49 -4.84 14.04
C ASN A 40 0.90 -4.84 13.39
N THR A 41 1.85 -5.58 13.96
CA THR A 41 3.16 -5.86 13.37
C THR A 41 2.91 -6.76 12.17
N PRO A 42 3.13 -6.27 10.94
CA PRO A 42 3.01 -7.11 9.76
C PRO A 42 3.98 -8.29 9.91
N PRO A 43 3.60 -9.51 9.53
CA PRO A 43 4.57 -10.56 9.25
C PRO A 43 5.62 -10.00 8.28
N ALA A 44 6.90 -10.27 8.51
CA ALA A 44 7.99 -9.75 7.66
C ALA A 44 7.87 -10.15 6.18
N ASP A 45 7.03 -11.13 5.86
CA ASP A 45 6.78 -11.68 4.53
C ASP A 45 5.32 -11.50 4.04
N ASP A 46 4.49 -10.65 4.67
CA ASP A 46 3.13 -10.39 4.13
C ASP A 46 3.26 -9.50 2.88
N PRO A 47 2.84 -9.95 1.69
CA PRO A 47 2.85 -9.13 0.48
C PRO A 47 2.03 -7.86 0.70
N ASN A 48 2.39 -6.79 0.02
CA ASN A 48 1.69 -5.52 0.16
C ASN A 48 0.22 -5.73 -0.26
N PRO A 49 -0.77 -5.48 0.63
CA PRO A 49 -2.18 -5.67 0.30
C PRO A 49 -2.64 -4.82 -0.89
N LEU A 50 -1.91 -3.75 -1.24
CA LEU A 50 -2.16 -2.94 -2.42
C LEU A 50 -1.84 -3.67 -3.74
N ASP A 51 -0.98 -4.69 -3.73
CA ASP A 51 -0.71 -5.53 -4.90
C ASP A 51 -1.90 -6.43 -5.27
N GLU A 52 -2.84 -6.64 -4.34
CA GLU A 52 -4.08 -7.39 -4.60
C GLU A 52 -5.10 -6.58 -5.41
N LEU A 53 -4.87 -5.27 -5.56
CA LEU A 53 -5.72 -4.38 -6.35
C LEU A 53 -5.34 -4.45 -7.83
N THR A 54 -6.35 -4.35 -8.70
CA THR A 54 -6.06 -4.09 -10.12
C THR A 54 -5.41 -2.71 -10.30
N PRO A 55 -4.66 -2.47 -11.39
CA PRO A 55 -4.02 -1.18 -11.63
C PRO A 55 -4.99 0.03 -11.58
N GLU A 56 -6.22 -0.15 -12.06
CA GLU A 56 -7.27 0.87 -12.01
C GLU A 56 -7.81 1.11 -10.60
N GLU A 57 -8.03 0.04 -9.83
CA GLU A 57 -8.47 0.09 -8.44
C GLU A 57 -7.39 0.73 -7.55
N LEU A 58 -6.14 0.33 -7.73
CA LEU A 58 -4.99 0.90 -7.03
C LEU A 58 -4.90 2.41 -7.26
N ARG A 59 -4.99 2.85 -8.52
CA ARG A 59 -4.98 4.28 -8.86
C ARG A 59 -6.11 5.03 -8.16
N SER A 60 -7.33 4.52 -8.26
CA SER A 60 -8.51 5.13 -7.66
C SER A 60 -8.39 5.22 -6.13
N PHE A 61 -7.79 4.20 -5.51
CA PHE A 61 -7.50 4.17 -4.08
C PHE A 61 -6.46 5.21 -3.68
N LEU A 62 -5.34 5.27 -4.39
CA LEU A 62 -4.26 6.22 -4.13
C LEU A 62 -4.74 7.67 -4.31
N GLU A 63 -5.51 7.96 -5.37
CA GLU A 63 -6.12 9.28 -5.57
C GLU A 63 -7.04 9.66 -4.41
N PHE A 64 -7.87 8.73 -3.94
CA PHE A 64 -8.73 8.95 -2.77
C PHE A 64 -7.91 9.24 -1.51
N VAL A 65 -6.87 8.45 -1.22
CA VAL A 65 -5.98 8.66 -0.08
C VAL A 65 -5.37 10.07 -0.14
N LYS A 66 -4.81 10.46 -1.29
CA LYS A 66 -4.21 11.79 -1.48
C LYS A 66 -5.20 12.93 -1.30
N ASP A 67 -6.43 12.78 -1.80
CA ASP A 67 -7.48 13.79 -1.66
C ASP A 67 -7.89 13.98 -0.19
N GLN A 68 -8.05 12.88 0.55
CA GLN A 68 -8.37 12.95 1.98
C GLN A 68 -7.22 13.56 2.80
N GLU A 69 -5.97 13.20 2.50
CA GLU A 69 -4.79 13.77 3.17
C GLU A 69 -4.63 15.26 2.90
N ARG A 70 -4.89 15.72 1.65
CA ARG A 70 -4.94 17.17 1.32
C ARG A 70 -6.01 17.91 2.12
N GLN A 71 -7.10 17.25 2.44
CA GLN A 71 -8.17 17.80 3.28
C GLN A 71 -7.88 17.65 4.79
N ASN A 72 -6.69 17.14 5.16
CA ASN A 72 -6.27 16.84 6.52
C ASN A 72 -7.23 15.87 7.23
N ARG A 73 -7.76 14.91 6.48
CA ARG A 73 -8.67 13.86 6.96
C ARG A 73 -7.98 12.51 6.89
N SER A 74 -8.31 11.63 7.84
CA SER A 74 -7.86 10.24 7.79
C SER A 74 -8.71 9.47 6.78
N TRP A 75 -8.11 9.11 5.64
CA TRP A 75 -8.77 8.37 4.57
C TRP A 75 -9.45 7.08 5.07
N LYS A 76 -8.80 6.38 6.01
CA LYS A 76 -9.31 5.13 6.60
C LYS A 76 -10.53 5.37 7.48
N VAL A 77 -10.55 6.47 8.23
CA VAL A 77 -11.72 6.87 9.05
C VAL A 77 -12.88 7.27 8.14
N THR A 78 -12.63 8.08 7.11
CA THR A 78 -13.65 8.50 6.16
C THR A 78 -14.31 7.30 5.48
N LEU A 79 -13.50 6.35 5.01
CA LEU A 79 -14.00 5.14 4.37
C LEU A 79 -14.86 4.29 5.33
N LEU A 80 -14.39 4.07 6.56
CA LEU A 80 -15.14 3.32 7.58
C LEU A 80 -16.43 4.04 8.00
N GLU A 81 -16.42 5.37 8.04
CA GLU A 81 -17.61 6.16 8.35
C GLU A 81 -18.67 6.02 7.25
N ASP A 82 -18.28 6.07 5.98
CA ASP A 82 -19.20 5.82 4.87
C ASP A 82 -19.81 4.42 4.95
N TRP A 83 -19.01 3.41 5.28
CA TRP A 83 -19.49 2.04 5.43
C TRP A 83 -20.47 1.89 6.59
N LEU A 84 -20.18 2.52 7.74
CA LEU A 84 -21.03 2.50 8.91
C LEU A 84 -22.40 3.15 8.63
N GLN A 85 -22.40 4.22 7.83
CA GLN A 85 -23.61 4.96 7.49
C GLN A 85 -24.33 4.43 6.25
N GLY A 86 -23.82 3.36 5.64
CA GLY A 86 -24.39 2.78 4.42
C GLY A 86 -24.28 3.71 3.20
N ARG A 87 -23.38 4.69 3.23
CA ARG A 87 -23.10 5.59 2.11
C ARG A 87 -22.22 4.88 1.08
N ASP A 88 -22.29 5.40 -0.14
CA ASP A 88 -21.41 5.01 -1.23
C ASP A 88 -20.04 5.68 -1.03
N SER A 89 -18.97 4.89 -1.08
CA SER A 89 -17.58 5.36 -1.00
C SER A 89 -17.03 5.82 -2.36
N GLY A 90 -17.88 5.90 -3.39
CA GLY A 90 -17.53 6.44 -4.70
C GLY A 90 -16.54 5.55 -5.47
N ALA A 91 -15.46 6.12 -5.99
CA ALA A 91 -14.47 5.39 -6.78
C ALA A 91 -13.76 4.26 -6.00
N VAL A 92 -13.81 4.29 -4.65
CA VAL A 92 -13.21 3.27 -3.78
C VAL A 92 -14.25 2.32 -3.17
N GLN A 93 -15.48 2.32 -3.68
CA GLN A 93 -16.54 1.41 -3.25
C GLN A 93 -16.16 -0.08 -3.42
N PHE A 94 -15.32 -0.39 -4.41
CA PHE A 94 -14.79 -1.75 -4.61
C PHE A 94 -14.09 -2.32 -3.37
N VAL A 95 -13.48 -1.46 -2.54
CA VAL A 95 -12.82 -1.89 -1.29
C VAL A 95 -13.85 -2.54 -0.36
N ARG A 96 -15.05 -1.98 -0.27
CA ARG A 96 -16.14 -2.53 0.53
C ARG A 96 -16.69 -3.82 -0.06
N ASP A 97 -16.90 -3.81 -1.37
CA ASP A 97 -17.65 -4.86 -2.06
C ASP A 97 -16.81 -6.13 -2.27
N ARG A 98 -15.49 -5.99 -2.44
CA ARG A 98 -14.58 -7.11 -2.78
C ARG A 98 -13.63 -7.52 -1.66
N TYR A 99 -13.09 -6.54 -0.91
CA TYR A 99 -11.96 -6.79 0.01
C TYR A 99 -12.37 -6.72 1.49
N GLY A 100 -13.28 -5.81 1.84
CA GLY A 100 -13.84 -5.63 3.17
C GLY A 100 -12.86 -5.05 4.20
N THR A 101 -13.28 -5.09 5.47
CA THR A 101 -12.53 -4.48 6.60
C THR A 101 -11.25 -5.23 6.94
N ALA A 102 -11.17 -6.53 6.63
CA ALA A 102 -9.99 -7.35 6.89
C ALA A 102 -8.79 -6.88 6.06
N TRP A 103 -8.99 -6.67 4.77
CA TRP A 103 -7.98 -6.10 3.87
C TRP A 103 -7.61 -4.67 4.29
N LEU A 104 -8.60 -3.83 4.58
CA LEU A 104 -8.37 -2.44 5.01
C LEU A 104 -7.49 -2.35 6.28
N ASN A 105 -7.57 -3.34 7.16
CA ASN A 105 -6.76 -3.41 8.37
C ASN A 105 -5.31 -3.82 8.09
N ARG A 106 -5.04 -4.55 7.00
CA ARG A 106 -3.68 -4.88 6.54
C ARG A 106 -2.98 -3.69 5.88
N VAL A 107 -3.73 -2.76 5.29
CA VAL A 107 -3.14 -1.54 4.71
C VAL A 107 -2.57 -0.65 5.83
N GLN A 108 -1.28 -0.33 5.70
CA GLN A 108 -0.47 0.44 6.65
C GLN A 108 0.19 1.61 5.91
N PRO A 109 0.61 2.68 6.60
CA PRO A 109 1.22 3.84 5.95
C PRO A 109 2.43 3.49 5.06
N PHE A 110 3.31 2.61 5.52
CA PHE A 110 4.50 2.19 4.75
C PHE A 110 4.15 1.43 3.46
N HIS A 111 2.95 0.81 3.37
CA HIS A 111 2.47 0.20 2.12
C HIS A 111 2.16 1.27 1.07
N LEU A 112 1.70 2.45 1.50
CA LEU A 112 1.40 3.59 0.62
C LEU A 112 2.67 4.31 0.16
N GLU A 113 3.70 4.36 1.02
CA GLU A 113 5.02 4.94 0.70
C GLU A 113 5.65 4.28 -0.54
N ALA A 114 5.43 2.97 -0.72
CA ALA A 114 5.90 2.27 -1.91
C ALA A 114 5.28 2.81 -3.22
N TYR A 115 4.14 3.50 -3.13
CA TYR A 115 3.45 4.15 -4.23
C TYR A 115 3.49 5.67 -4.14
N GLU A 116 4.32 6.25 -3.28
CA GLU A 116 4.42 7.70 -3.10
C GLU A 116 4.78 8.41 -4.41
N ASP A 117 5.66 7.83 -5.24
CA ASP A 117 5.95 8.34 -6.59
C ASP A 117 4.70 8.40 -7.49
N MET A 118 3.81 7.41 -7.37
CA MET A 118 2.54 7.37 -8.11
C MET A 118 1.54 8.39 -7.54
N LEU A 119 1.60 8.63 -6.22
CA LEU A 119 0.80 9.62 -5.53
C LEU A 119 1.25 11.04 -5.86
N GLU A 120 2.53 11.40 -5.74
CA GLU A 120 3.02 12.78 -5.79
C GLU A 120 2.86 13.42 -7.17
N GLU A 121 3.30 12.74 -8.22
CA GLU A 121 3.42 13.36 -9.54
C GLU A 121 2.13 13.28 -10.36
N GLY A 122 1.19 12.39 -10.04
CA GLY A 122 0.06 12.10 -10.94
C GLY A 122 0.50 11.62 -12.33
N ILE A 123 1.80 11.37 -12.50
CA ILE A 123 2.42 10.86 -13.72
C ILE A 123 2.28 9.36 -13.66
N LEU A 124 1.29 8.89 -14.39
CA LEU A 124 1.10 7.49 -14.73
C LEU A 124 2.24 7.03 -15.63
N GLY A 125 3.30 6.58 -14.99
CA GLY A 125 4.30 5.76 -15.63
C GLY A 125 5.58 6.51 -15.96
N ILE A 126 6.65 5.76 -15.82
CA ILE A 126 7.99 5.99 -16.37
C ILE A 126 7.84 6.40 -17.84
N GLU A 127 8.66 7.35 -18.27
CA GLU A 127 8.82 7.75 -19.67
C GLU A 127 10.23 7.40 -20.18
N VAL A 128 10.36 7.30 -21.50
CA VAL A 128 11.69 7.15 -22.11
C VAL A 128 12.48 8.43 -21.87
N GLY A 129 13.64 8.29 -21.23
CA GLY A 129 14.48 9.39 -20.77
C GLY A 129 14.49 9.58 -19.25
N ASP A 130 13.58 8.95 -18.52
CA ASP A 130 13.54 9.05 -17.05
C ASP A 130 14.79 8.43 -16.41
N HIS A 131 15.26 9.06 -15.34
CA HIS A 131 16.30 8.52 -14.47
C HIS A 131 15.66 7.78 -13.31
N LEU A 132 15.97 6.49 -13.21
CA LEU A 132 15.47 5.61 -12.16
C LEU A 132 16.63 5.05 -11.36
N GLU A 133 16.36 4.72 -10.10
CA GLU A 133 17.21 3.82 -9.34
C GLU A 133 16.54 2.45 -9.26
N VAL A 134 17.29 1.41 -9.62
CA VAL A 134 16.81 0.03 -9.59
C VAL A 134 17.56 -0.75 -8.53
N SER A 135 16.84 -1.58 -7.79
CA SER A 135 17.39 -2.39 -6.73
C SER A 135 18.09 -3.62 -7.29
N ASN A 136 19.21 -4.00 -6.66
CA ASN A 136 19.89 -5.26 -6.94
C ASN A 136 19.05 -6.53 -6.72
N ARG A 137 17.86 -6.40 -6.10
CA ARG A 137 16.88 -7.49 -5.97
C ARG A 137 16.14 -7.83 -7.26
N LEU A 138 16.24 -7.01 -8.31
CA LEU A 138 15.71 -7.32 -9.65
C LEU A 138 16.41 -8.50 -10.32
N TRP A 139 17.61 -8.84 -9.88
CA TRP A 139 18.37 -9.95 -10.45
C TRP A 139 18.18 -11.20 -9.61
N GLU A 140 17.51 -12.21 -10.18
CA GLU A 140 17.35 -13.54 -9.55
C GLU A 140 18.70 -14.23 -9.24
N TRP A 141 19.83 -13.70 -9.73
CA TRP A 141 21.14 -14.34 -9.65
C TRP A 141 22.05 -13.76 -8.56
N VAL A 142 21.62 -12.73 -7.84
CA VAL A 142 22.34 -12.24 -6.64
C VAL A 142 21.78 -12.99 -5.42
N GLN A 143 21.98 -14.31 -5.40
CA GLN A 143 21.86 -15.10 -4.18
C GLN A 143 23.12 -14.89 -3.32
N ASN A 144 23.21 -13.74 -2.65
CA ASN A 144 24.04 -13.67 -1.45
C ASN A 144 23.11 -13.54 -0.27
N ASP A 145 23.14 -14.55 0.59
CA ASP A 145 22.37 -14.76 1.82
C ASP A 145 22.68 -13.70 2.92
N GLU A 146 22.85 -12.43 2.56
CA GLU A 146 22.97 -11.32 3.52
C GLU A 146 21.74 -10.40 3.39
N PRO A 147 20.86 -10.35 4.41
CA PRO A 147 19.64 -9.52 4.43
C PRO A 147 19.84 -7.99 4.31
N SER A 148 21.05 -7.51 4.04
CA SER A 148 21.48 -6.15 4.40
C SER A 148 22.13 -5.30 3.31
N SER A 149 22.12 -5.69 2.03
CA SER A 149 22.63 -4.82 0.96
C SER A 149 21.62 -4.64 -0.17
N GLN A 150 20.44 -4.12 0.12
CA GLN A 150 19.61 -3.54 -0.93
C GLN A 150 20.33 -2.32 -1.51
N GLU A 151 21.04 -2.52 -2.60
CA GLU A 151 21.73 -1.46 -3.32
C GLU A 151 20.80 -0.90 -4.40
N TRP A 152 20.77 0.43 -4.50
CA TRP A 152 20.03 1.17 -5.51
C TRP A 152 21.03 1.67 -6.56
N ILE A 153 20.83 1.28 -7.81
CA ILE A 153 21.74 1.56 -8.92
C ILE A 153 21.04 2.48 -9.91
N ALA A 154 21.65 3.62 -10.23
CA ALA A 154 21.11 4.58 -11.17
C ALA A 154 21.12 4.03 -12.61
N CYS A 155 20.03 4.29 -13.33
CA CYS A 155 19.85 3.91 -14.72
C CYS A 155 18.96 4.93 -15.44
N THR A 156 18.99 4.89 -16.77
CA THR A 156 18.12 5.71 -17.63
C THR A 156 17.20 4.82 -18.43
N VAL A 157 15.94 5.19 -18.53
CA VAL A 157 14.94 4.45 -19.29
C VAL A 157 15.12 4.74 -20.77
N ILE A 158 15.30 3.70 -21.57
CA ILE A 158 15.55 3.79 -23.01
C ILE A 158 14.42 3.19 -23.86
N GLY A 159 13.49 2.47 -23.24
CA GLY A 159 12.32 1.93 -23.92
C GLY A 159 11.26 1.43 -22.95
N ILE A 160 9.98 1.54 -23.33
CA ILE A 160 8.85 1.03 -22.57
C ILE A 160 7.87 0.43 -23.57
N TYR A 161 7.39 -0.77 -23.28
CA TYR A 161 6.44 -1.46 -24.15
C TYR A 161 5.56 -2.42 -23.36
N GLU A 162 4.35 -2.64 -23.86
CA GLU A 162 3.43 -3.62 -23.29
C GLU A 162 3.74 -5.01 -23.83
N ALA A 163 3.66 -6.00 -22.95
CA ALA A 163 3.76 -7.42 -23.25
C ALA A 163 2.53 -8.14 -22.71
N GLU A 164 2.22 -9.29 -23.31
CA GLU A 164 1.07 -10.10 -22.94
C GLU A 164 1.54 -11.55 -22.79
N ALA A 165 1.25 -12.15 -21.64
CA ALA A 165 1.49 -13.56 -21.36
C ALA A 165 0.32 -14.10 -20.54
N ASP A 166 -0.15 -15.30 -20.87
CA ASP A 166 -1.23 -15.98 -20.14
C ASP A 166 -2.46 -15.10 -19.86
N ASP A 167 -2.93 -14.36 -20.89
CA ASP A 167 -4.08 -13.45 -20.81
C ASP A 167 -3.89 -12.25 -19.84
N THR A 168 -2.65 -12.06 -19.36
CA THR A 168 -2.27 -10.97 -18.48
C THR A 168 -1.39 -9.98 -19.23
N LYS A 169 -1.83 -8.73 -19.30
CA LYS A 169 -1.03 -7.62 -19.86
C LYS A 169 -0.11 -7.04 -18.79
N TYR A 170 1.14 -6.83 -19.13
CA TYR A 170 2.14 -6.24 -18.26
C TYR A 170 3.05 -5.28 -19.05
N THR A 171 3.75 -4.42 -18.33
CA THR A 171 4.63 -3.42 -18.97
C THR A 171 6.08 -3.78 -18.74
N ASN A 172 6.85 -3.85 -19.81
CA ASN A 172 8.29 -4.01 -19.76
C ASN A 172 8.97 -2.66 -19.91
N CYS A 173 10.13 -2.54 -19.26
CA CYS A 173 10.96 -1.35 -19.31
C CYS A 173 12.40 -1.75 -19.64
N LEU A 174 12.94 -1.15 -20.69
CA LEU A 174 14.33 -1.26 -21.07
C LEU A 174 15.10 -0.11 -20.45
N ILE A 175 16.10 -0.43 -19.64
CA ILE A 175 16.95 0.53 -18.94
C ILE A 175 18.39 0.42 -19.43
N ARG A 176 19.16 1.51 -19.30
CA ARG A 176 20.59 1.57 -19.55
C ARG A 176 21.31 2.13 -18.33
N PHE A 177 22.29 1.38 -17.83
CA PHE A 177 23.18 1.80 -16.75
C PHE A 177 24.25 2.77 -17.24
N GLU A 178 24.90 3.49 -16.32
CA GLU A 178 26.00 4.43 -16.65
C GLU A 178 27.18 3.74 -17.36
N ASN A 179 27.39 2.45 -17.09
CA ASN A 179 28.43 1.65 -17.75
C ASN A 179 28.07 1.24 -19.20
N GLY A 180 26.90 1.66 -19.70
CA GLY A 180 26.39 1.34 -21.04
C GLY A 180 25.67 0.01 -21.16
N THR A 181 25.55 -0.77 -20.07
CA THR A 181 24.84 -2.05 -20.06
C THR A 181 23.34 -1.81 -20.12
N GLU A 182 22.66 -2.55 -20.98
CA GLU A 182 21.21 -2.50 -21.12
C GLU A 182 20.56 -3.71 -20.44
N TYR A 183 19.43 -3.48 -19.78
CA TYR A 183 18.69 -4.52 -19.09
C TYR A 183 17.19 -4.31 -19.26
N GLU A 184 16.47 -5.42 -19.38
CA GLU A 184 15.01 -5.41 -19.47
C GLU A 184 14.40 -5.80 -18.13
N ILE A 185 13.60 -4.90 -17.58
CA ILE A 185 12.77 -5.13 -16.41
C ILE A 185 11.39 -5.53 -16.90
N GLN A 186 11.04 -6.80 -16.71
CA GLN A 186 9.72 -7.30 -17.04
C GLN A 186 8.72 -6.94 -15.95
N GLY A 187 7.49 -6.59 -16.34
CA GLY A 187 6.42 -6.26 -15.39
C GLY A 187 6.79 -5.15 -14.41
N ILE A 188 7.32 -4.03 -14.93
CA ILE A 188 7.88 -2.94 -14.12
C ILE A 188 6.86 -2.36 -13.12
N TYR A 189 5.59 -2.26 -13.49
CA TYR A 189 4.52 -1.81 -12.59
C TYR A 189 3.84 -2.95 -11.84
N GLN A 190 4.06 -4.18 -12.28
CA GLN A 190 3.44 -5.37 -11.73
C GLN A 190 4.34 -5.92 -10.62
N TRP A 191 5.02 -7.04 -10.85
CA TRP A 191 5.82 -7.71 -9.83
C TRP A 191 7.14 -7.01 -9.49
N ASN A 192 7.57 -6.02 -10.28
CA ASN A 192 8.84 -5.31 -10.06
C ASN A 192 8.71 -3.89 -9.49
N ARG A 193 7.49 -3.47 -9.09
CA ARG A 193 7.24 -2.09 -8.63
C ARG A 193 8.11 -1.65 -7.46
N TYR A 194 8.41 -2.55 -6.52
CA TYR A 194 9.21 -2.27 -5.32
C TYR A 194 10.70 -2.23 -5.57
N ASN A 195 11.14 -2.68 -6.75
CA ASN A 195 12.54 -2.77 -7.08
C ASN A 195 13.02 -1.58 -7.90
N TRP A 196 12.21 -0.53 -8.07
CA TRP A 196 12.66 0.71 -8.68
C TRP A 196 11.98 1.91 -8.02
N ARG A 197 12.65 3.07 -8.11
CA ARG A 197 12.12 4.37 -7.70
C ARG A 197 12.61 5.45 -8.66
N ARG A 198 11.87 6.53 -8.82
CA ARG A 198 12.33 7.68 -9.61
C ARG A 198 13.44 8.43 -8.87
N MET A 199 14.44 8.87 -9.60
CA MET A 199 15.44 9.81 -9.09
C MET A 199 14.85 11.22 -9.19
N ARG A 200 14.74 11.91 -8.04
CA ARG A 200 14.32 13.32 -7.97
C ARG A 200 15.39 14.28 -8.48
#